data_AF-A0A1H2AZH9-F1
#
_entry.id   AF-A0A1H2AZH9-F1
#
_cell.length_a   1.000
_cell.length_b   1.000
_cell.length_c   1.000
_cell.angle_alpha   90.00
_cell.angle_beta   90.00
_cell.angle_gamma   90.00
#
_symmetry.space_group_name_H-M   'P 1'
#
loop_
_entity.id
_entity.type
_entity.pdbx_description
1 polymer ?
#
loop_
_entity_poly.entity_id
_entity_poly.type
_entity_poly.pdbx_seq_one_letter_code
_entity_poly.pdbx_strand_id
1 'polypeptide(L)'
;MRFLIAALSIAGLLISATVAKADKRVAFVVGNGAYKNVAALPNPAIDAKSMATVLRNVGFDVVEGTDLTRDKMTARLLEFGQKAQGADIAVFFYAGHGIAIDGANYLLPVDADIKSEMDVKLGAAINIDLTLDQTMSDAKVKLVFLDACRDNPFAAKIKSNAPTRSLSVQSGLAEMKSGEGTLIAFATGPGQTALDGQGGTNSPFTRALIANITQPGVEIQQAMTKVRAQVNDETNKGQLPWGHTNLIGSVYLNPAPVTDGATTEAPNTPAATTTAASEVELEFWRSIKNSNKPEELNAYLTNYPNGTFKPLALARIAELQNGPSTTTRNLTTGVDPATFTEQADQTSEDQIGLNRSQRRDVQRRLTSLGFDVKASGKFDAATRDMISRWQAARGYPKTGFLNSLEHKALLTEIVTTRVASSDDASDDEPVHHSRHSGGGDRHYYRGGGGGPGALFGHMMGGLFGRR
;
A
#
# COMPACT_ATOMS: atom_id res chain seq x y z
N MET A 1 58.86 -34.64 -19.76
CA MET A 1 57.86 -34.73 -18.66
C MET A 1 57.63 -33.39 -17.94
N ARG A 2 58.67 -32.60 -17.62
CA ARG A 2 58.50 -31.28 -16.96
C ARG A 2 57.71 -30.23 -17.77
N PHE A 3 57.87 -30.21 -19.10
CA PHE A 3 57.12 -29.30 -19.99
C PHE A 3 55.64 -29.67 -20.16
N LEU A 4 55.28 -30.95 -20.00
CA LEU A 4 53.89 -31.41 -20.07
C LEU A 4 53.09 -31.03 -18.80
N ILE A 5 53.76 -30.99 -17.65
CA ILE A 5 53.14 -30.59 -16.37
C ILE A 5 52.91 -29.07 -16.34
N ALA A 6 53.84 -28.27 -16.90
CA ALA A 6 53.67 -26.82 -17.01
C ALA A 6 52.54 -26.44 -17.99
N ALA A 7 52.42 -27.14 -19.12
CA ALA A 7 51.33 -26.91 -20.08
C ALA A 7 49.95 -27.30 -19.52
N LEU A 8 49.85 -28.39 -18.75
CA LEU A 8 48.61 -28.79 -18.07
C LEU A 8 48.20 -27.79 -16.96
N SER A 9 49.18 -27.17 -16.30
CA SER A 9 48.93 -26.19 -15.22
C SER A 9 48.41 -24.84 -15.75
N ILE A 10 48.83 -24.43 -16.95
CA ILE A 10 48.32 -23.22 -17.61
C ILE A 10 46.92 -23.46 -18.20
N ALA A 11 46.65 -24.67 -18.72
CA ALA A 11 45.32 -25.04 -19.20
C ALA A 11 44.28 -25.17 -18.07
N GLY A 12 44.70 -25.60 -16.87
CA GLY A 12 43.83 -25.65 -15.68
C GLY A 12 43.47 -24.27 -15.11
N LEU A 13 44.34 -23.27 -15.28
CA LEU A 13 44.10 -21.90 -14.79
C LEU A 13 43.11 -21.11 -15.67
N LEU A 14 42.86 -21.57 -16.90
CA LEU A 14 41.98 -20.88 -17.86
C LEU A 14 40.51 -21.39 -17.84
N ILE A 15 40.21 -22.43 -17.06
CA ILE A 15 38.86 -23.06 -17.04
C ILE A 15 38.00 -22.59 -15.86
N SER A 16 38.56 -21.88 -14.87
CA SER A 16 37.81 -21.38 -13.70
C SER A 16 37.43 -19.90 -13.76
N ALA A 17 37.49 -19.28 -14.94
CA ALA A 17 36.88 -17.97 -15.14
C ALA A 17 35.35 -18.14 -15.26
N THR A 18 34.68 -18.46 -14.15
CA THR A 18 33.27 -18.13 -14.01
C THR A 18 33.16 -16.63 -14.21
N VAL A 19 32.63 -16.21 -15.35
CA VAL A 19 32.21 -14.84 -15.56
C VAL A 19 31.23 -14.55 -14.43
N ALA A 20 31.66 -13.77 -13.44
CA ALA A 20 30.78 -13.23 -12.43
C ALA A 20 29.73 -12.42 -13.20
N LYS A 21 28.53 -12.98 -13.33
CA LYS A 21 27.43 -12.34 -14.04
C LYS A 21 27.01 -11.17 -13.17
N ALA A 22 27.54 -9.98 -13.45
CA ALA A 22 27.15 -8.77 -12.75
C ALA A 22 25.63 -8.59 -12.88
N ASP A 23 24.94 -8.38 -11.76
CA ASP A 23 23.50 -8.13 -11.76
C ASP A 23 23.16 -7.00 -12.73
N LYS A 24 22.21 -7.22 -13.64
CA LYS A 24 21.77 -6.20 -14.58
C LYS A 24 20.84 -5.24 -13.86
N ARG A 25 21.38 -4.07 -13.47
CA ARG A 25 20.67 -3.03 -12.71
C ARG A 25 20.44 -1.80 -13.59
N VAL A 26 19.18 -1.40 -13.78
CA VAL A 26 18.82 -0.29 -14.67
C VAL A 26 17.89 0.68 -13.94
N ALA A 27 18.06 1.98 -14.16
CA ALA A 27 17.19 3.00 -13.57
C ALA A 27 16.70 4.00 -14.60
N PHE A 28 15.44 4.41 -14.47
CA PHE A 28 14.86 5.58 -15.11
C PHE A 28 14.70 6.69 -14.07
N VAL A 29 15.25 7.87 -14.33
CA VAL A 29 15.26 8.97 -13.35
C VAL A 29 14.88 10.28 -14.03
N VAL A 30 13.68 10.79 -13.76
CA VAL A 30 13.19 12.04 -14.38
C VAL A 30 12.78 13.07 -13.34
N GLY A 31 13.15 14.33 -13.60
CA GLY A 31 12.76 15.49 -12.80
C GLY A 31 12.17 16.58 -13.69
N ASN A 32 10.88 16.86 -13.54
CA ASN A 32 10.21 17.92 -14.30
C ASN A 32 9.76 19.03 -13.35
N GLY A 33 10.31 20.23 -13.55
CA GLY A 33 10.04 21.41 -12.74
C GLY A 33 9.68 22.67 -13.56
N ALA A 34 10.22 22.82 -14.76
CA ALA A 34 10.04 24.00 -15.61
C ALA A 34 8.76 23.95 -16.47
N TYR A 35 7.59 23.79 -15.83
CA TYR A 35 6.30 23.68 -16.52
C TYR A 35 5.89 24.99 -17.22
N LYS A 36 5.34 24.86 -18.43
CA LYS A 36 4.87 26.00 -19.23
C LYS A 36 3.49 26.51 -18.82
N ASN A 37 2.59 25.58 -18.46
CA ASN A 37 1.15 25.86 -18.33
C ASN A 37 0.63 25.77 -16.88
N VAL A 38 1.50 25.43 -15.93
CA VAL A 38 1.21 25.28 -14.48
C VAL A 38 2.38 25.80 -13.66
N ALA A 39 2.18 25.89 -12.33
CA ALA A 39 3.20 26.33 -11.40
C ALA A 39 4.49 25.51 -11.55
N ALA A 40 5.61 26.21 -11.72
CA ALA A 40 6.93 25.62 -11.77
C ALA A 40 7.33 25.08 -10.39
N LEU A 41 8.12 24.01 -10.39
CA LEU A 41 8.71 23.42 -9.20
C LEU A 41 10.23 23.58 -9.26
N PRO A 42 10.88 24.20 -8.27
CA PRO A 42 12.32 24.47 -8.31
C PRO A 42 13.19 23.23 -8.07
N ASN A 43 12.71 22.22 -7.33
CA ASN A 43 13.53 21.12 -6.83
C ASN A 43 13.58 19.84 -7.70
N PRO A 44 12.60 19.48 -8.56
CA PRO A 44 12.62 18.21 -9.29
C PRO A 44 13.88 17.93 -10.12
N ALA A 45 14.45 18.96 -10.75
CA ALA A 45 15.70 18.84 -11.48
C ALA A 45 16.89 18.44 -10.58
N ILE A 46 16.92 18.99 -9.35
CA ILE A 46 17.93 18.72 -8.34
C ILE A 46 17.73 17.30 -7.79
N ASP A 47 16.48 16.92 -7.52
CA ASP A 47 16.10 15.60 -7.04
C ASP A 47 16.54 14.49 -7.99
N ALA A 48 16.20 14.63 -9.28
CA ALA A 48 16.57 13.67 -10.31
C ALA A 48 18.09 13.54 -10.45
N LYS A 49 18.82 14.66 -10.46
CA LYS A 49 20.28 14.64 -10.57
C LYS A 49 20.94 13.95 -9.36
N SER A 50 20.47 14.24 -8.15
CA SER A 50 20.95 13.62 -6.92
C SER A 50 20.70 12.12 -6.92
N MET A 51 19.47 11.71 -7.25
CA MET A 51 19.08 10.30 -7.35
C MET A 51 19.91 9.54 -8.38
N ALA A 52 20.05 10.09 -9.59
CA ALA A 52 20.82 9.46 -10.66
C ALA A 52 22.29 9.27 -10.27
N THR A 53 22.91 10.26 -9.61
CA THR A 53 24.28 10.17 -9.11
C THR A 53 24.43 9.02 -8.12
N VAL A 54 23.50 8.92 -7.16
CA VAL A 54 23.53 7.89 -6.12
C VAL A 54 23.30 6.49 -6.69
N LEU A 55 22.36 6.33 -7.63
CA LEU A 55 22.10 5.05 -8.29
C LEU A 55 23.28 4.57 -9.14
N ARG A 56 23.96 5.47 -9.86
CA ARG A 56 25.20 5.14 -10.59
C ARG A 56 26.29 4.63 -9.65
N ASN A 57 26.45 5.25 -8.49
CA ASN A 57 27.46 4.85 -7.51
C ASN A 57 27.22 3.44 -6.95
N VAL A 58 25.98 2.95 -6.97
CA VAL A 58 25.62 1.59 -6.54
C VAL A 58 25.40 0.64 -7.73
N GLY A 59 25.91 0.99 -8.91
CA GLY A 59 26.05 0.10 -10.05
C GLY A 59 24.87 0.05 -11.02
N PHE A 60 23.97 1.05 -11.01
CA PHE A 60 22.89 1.11 -12.00
C PHE A 60 23.34 1.78 -13.31
N ASP A 61 22.87 1.24 -14.44
CA ASP A 61 22.81 1.97 -15.71
C ASP A 61 21.59 2.90 -15.70
N VAL A 62 21.84 4.22 -15.67
CA VAL A 62 20.80 5.22 -15.44
C VAL A 62 20.44 5.98 -16.72
N VAL A 63 19.18 5.86 -17.14
CA VAL A 63 18.52 6.71 -18.13
C VAL A 63 17.88 7.89 -17.40
N GLU A 64 18.51 9.07 -17.46
CA GLU A 64 18.03 10.26 -16.75
C GLU A 64 17.52 11.36 -17.70
N GLY A 65 16.63 12.23 -17.20
CA GLY A 65 16.26 13.45 -17.91
C GLY A 65 15.63 14.51 -17.03
N THR A 66 15.73 15.76 -17.48
CA THR A 66 15.22 16.92 -16.75
C THR A 66 14.38 17.77 -17.67
N ASP A 67 13.27 18.28 -17.16
CA ASP A 67 12.32 19.15 -17.87
C ASP A 67 11.95 18.60 -19.26
N LEU A 68 11.56 17.33 -19.28
CA LEU A 68 11.27 16.61 -20.51
C LEU A 68 9.90 16.99 -21.05
N THR A 69 9.86 17.27 -22.35
CA THR A 69 8.61 17.34 -23.11
C THR A 69 8.03 15.94 -23.29
N ARG A 70 6.75 15.84 -23.69
CA ARG A 70 6.07 14.56 -23.90
C ARG A 70 6.86 13.62 -24.81
N ASP A 71 7.33 14.13 -25.94
CA ASP A 71 8.06 13.34 -26.93
C ASP A 71 9.43 12.89 -26.40
N LYS A 72 10.14 13.79 -25.71
CA LYS A 72 11.44 13.46 -25.11
C LYS A 72 11.30 12.44 -23.99
N MET A 73 10.28 12.58 -23.15
CA MET A 73 9.99 11.63 -22.07
C MET A 73 9.65 10.26 -22.64
N THR A 74 8.83 10.20 -23.69
CA THR A 74 8.50 8.96 -24.40
C THR A 74 9.75 8.31 -24.99
N ALA A 75 10.63 9.08 -25.65
CA ALA A 75 11.88 8.56 -26.19
C ALA A 75 12.79 7.97 -25.11
N ARG A 76 12.91 8.62 -23.95
CA ARG A 76 13.69 8.09 -22.82
C ARG A 76 13.04 6.86 -22.17
N LEU A 77 11.72 6.78 -22.13
CA LEU A 77 11.02 5.58 -21.65
C LEU A 77 11.25 4.39 -22.58
N LEU A 78 11.27 4.61 -23.90
CA LEU A 78 11.60 3.57 -24.87
C LEU A 78 13.05 3.09 -24.70
N GLU A 79 14.00 4.00 -24.50
CA GLU A 79 15.39 3.66 -24.20
C GLU A 79 15.49 2.85 -22.90
N PHE A 80 14.81 3.28 -21.84
CA PHE A 80 14.77 2.57 -20.57
C PHE A 80 14.17 1.18 -20.70
N GLY A 81 13.03 1.03 -21.39
CA GLY A 81 12.40 -0.27 -21.61
C GLY A 81 13.32 -1.26 -22.32
N GLN A 82 14.06 -0.81 -23.34
CA GLN A 82 15.06 -1.65 -24.02
C GLN A 82 16.17 -2.10 -23.06
N LYS A 83 16.66 -1.20 -22.21
CA LYS A 83 17.70 -1.53 -21.22
C LYS A 83 17.17 -2.44 -20.12
N ALA A 84 15.93 -2.26 -19.68
CA ALA A 84 15.31 -3.00 -18.58
C ALA A 84 14.96 -4.46 -18.90
N GLN A 85 14.97 -4.86 -20.17
CA GLN A 85 14.72 -6.26 -20.57
C GLN A 85 15.67 -7.23 -19.86
N GLY A 86 15.11 -8.16 -19.08
CA GLY A 86 15.87 -9.12 -18.28
C GLY A 86 16.74 -8.50 -17.19
N ALA A 87 16.41 -7.29 -16.72
CA ALA A 87 17.08 -6.68 -15.58
C ALA A 87 16.76 -7.44 -14.29
N ASP A 88 17.76 -7.59 -13.43
CA ASP A 88 17.57 -8.14 -12.09
C ASP A 88 16.85 -7.12 -11.20
N ILE A 89 17.21 -5.83 -11.33
CA ILE A 89 16.55 -4.72 -10.64
C ILE A 89 16.33 -3.58 -11.62
N ALA A 90 15.07 -3.15 -11.75
CA ALA A 90 14.68 -1.94 -12.45
C ALA A 90 14.16 -0.90 -11.44
N VAL A 91 14.71 0.30 -11.48
CA VAL A 91 14.27 1.44 -10.67
C VAL A 91 13.58 2.47 -11.56
N PHE A 92 12.42 2.96 -11.14
CA PHE A 92 11.73 4.08 -11.75
C PHE A 92 11.60 5.20 -10.73
N PHE A 93 12.22 6.34 -10.99
CA PHE A 93 12.13 7.54 -10.16
C PHE A 93 11.57 8.70 -10.98
N TYR A 94 10.56 9.37 -10.43
CA TYR A 94 10.02 10.58 -10.99
C TYR A 94 9.78 11.64 -9.92
N ALA A 95 10.26 12.86 -10.17
CA ALA A 95 9.94 14.06 -9.41
C ALA A 95 9.20 15.08 -10.30
N GLY A 96 8.09 15.65 -9.83
CA GLY A 96 7.32 16.63 -10.59
C GLY A 96 5.81 16.65 -10.30
N HIS A 97 5.01 17.11 -11.26
CA HIS A 97 3.55 17.08 -11.17
C HIS A 97 3.00 15.73 -11.64
N GLY A 98 2.10 15.17 -10.83
CA GLY A 98 1.33 13.98 -11.18
C GLY A 98 -0.17 14.24 -10.99
N ILE A 99 -1.01 13.56 -11.78
CA ILE A 99 -2.47 13.64 -11.63
C ILE A 99 -3.10 12.25 -11.61
N ALA A 100 -4.23 12.12 -10.92
CA ALA A 100 -5.12 10.97 -11.07
C ALA A 100 -6.40 11.36 -11.77
N ILE A 101 -6.84 10.50 -12.69
CA ILE A 101 -8.14 10.59 -13.36
C ILE A 101 -8.71 9.19 -13.44
N ASP A 102 -9.96 9.00 -13.00
CA ASP A 102 -10.66 7.71 -12.99
C ASP A 102 -9.87 6.56 -12.33
N GLY A 103 -9.08 6.88 -11.30
CA GLY A 103 -8.24 5.89 -10.61
C GLY A 103 -6.96 5.50 -11.33
N ALA A 104 -6.64 6.10 -12.49
CA ALA A 104 -5.38 5.91 -13.19
C ALA A 104 -4.42 7.08 -12.95
N ASN A 105 -3.13 6.77 -12.86
CA ASN A 105 -2.08 7.75 -12.56
C ASN A 105 -1.36 8.24 -13.80
N TYR A 106 -1.08 9.55 -13.85
CA TYR A 106 -0.40 10.19 -14.96
C TYR A 106 0.72 11.11 -14.50
N LEU A 107 1.84 11.08 -15.20
CA LEU A 107 2.97 12.01 -15.06
C LEU A 107 2.83 13.14 -16.06
N LEU A 108 3.20 14.35 -15.65
CA LEU A 108 3.11 15.51 -16.51
C LEU A 108 4.48 15.85 -17.13
N PRO A 109 4.55 15.89 -18.47
CA PRO A 109 5.62 16.56 -19.19
C PRO A 109 5.59 18.08 -18.96
N VAL A 110 6.72 18.76 -19.14
CA VAL A 110 6.78 20.22 -18.91
C VAL A 110 5.97 21.05 -19.91
N ASP A 111 5.66 20.47 -21.07
CA ASP A 111 4.84 21.07 -22.12
C ASP A 111 3.37 20.63 -22.08
N ALA A 112 2.94 19.88 -21.06
CA ALA A 112 1.56 19.43 -20.91
C ALA A 112 0.59 20.63 -20.88
N ASP A 113 -0.40 20.63 -21.77
CA ASP A 113 -1.52 21.58 -21.81
C ASP A 113 -2.83 20.80 -21.69
N ILE A 114 -3.34 20.65 -20.47
CA ILE A 114 -4.53 19.85 -20.19
C ILE A 114 -5.74 20.79 -20.04
N LYS A 115 -6.65 20.75 -21.01
CA LYS A 115 -7.90 21.54 -21.00
C LYS A 115 -9.10 20.68 -20.64
N SER A 116 -9.01 19.40 -20.89
CA SER A 116 -10.05 18.41 -20.68
C SER A 116 -9.45 17.06 -20.29
N GLU A 117 -10.30 16.18 -19.77
CA GLU A 117 -9.95 14.79 -19.49
C GLU A 117 -9.53 14.03 -20.76
N MET A 118 -10.15 14.37 -21.90
CA MET A 118 -9.84 13.79 -23.19
C MET A 118 -8.40 14.07 -23.59
N ASP A 119 -7.85 15.26 -23.29
CA ASP A 119 -6.45 15.57 -23.59
C ASP A 119 -5.49 14.63 -22.84
N VAL A 120 -5.82 14.30 -21.59
CA VAL A 120 -5.04 13.34 -20.79
C VAL A 120 -5.11 11.94 -21.42
N LYS A 121 -6.32 11.48 -21.75
CA LYS A 121 -6.55 10.15 -22.36
C LYS A 121 -5.97 10.02 -23.77
N LEU A 122 -5.90 11.12 -24.54
CA LEU A 122 -5.32 11.17 -25.88
C LEU A 122 -3.80 11.40 -25.87
N GLY A 123 -3.17 11.54 -24.70
CA GLY A 123 -1.73 11.44 -24.53
C GLY A 123 -0.99 12.75 -24.21
N ALA A 124 -1.68 13.78 -23.71
CA ALA A 124 -1.01 14.96 -23.15
C ALA A 124 -0.21 14.67 -21.86
N ALA A 125 -0.49 13.54 -21.21
CA ALA A 125 0.22 13.04 -20.04
C ALA A 125 0.65 11.58 -20.24
N ILE A 126 1.57 11.10 -19.40
CA ILE A 126 2.11 9.73 -19.47
C ILE A 126 1.45 8.87 -18.40
N ASN A 127 0.71 7.83 -18.81
CA ASN A 127 0.08 6.90 -17.87
C ASN A 127 1.15 6.04 -17.17
N ILE A 128 1.19 6.08 -15.82
CA ILE A 128 2.21 5.37 -15.03
C ILE A 128 2.00 3.86 -15.12
N ASP A 129 0.77 3.38 -14.92
CA ASP A 129 0.46 1.95 -14.88
C ASP A 129 0.90 1.27 -16.18
N LEU A 130 0.50 1.85 -17.32
CA LEU A 130 0.91 1.40 -18.65
C LEU A 130 2.43 1.48 -18.84
N THR A 131 3.07 2.55 -18.37
CA THR A 131 4.51 2.74 -18.50
C THR A 131 5.28 1.66 -17.75
N LEU A 132 4.91 1.36 -16.50
CA LEU A 132 5.57 0.33 -15.70
C LEU A 132 5.39 -1.06 -16.32
N ASP A 133 4.18 -1.39 -16.76
CA ASP A 133 3.88 -2.65 -17.43
C ASP A 133 4.69 -2.82 -18.72
N GLN A 134 4.85 -1.75 -19.51
CA GLN A 134 5.58 -1.81 -20.79
C GLN A 134 7.10 -1.76 -20.63
N THR A 135 7.61 -1.06 -19.62
CA THR A 135 9.05 -0.80 -19.50
C THR A 135 9.75 -1.69 -18.49
N MET A 136 9.02 -2.31 -17.54
CA MET A 136 9.63 -3.06 -16.45
C MET A 136 9.06 -4.48 -16.28
N SER A 137 8.17 -4.94 -17.17
CA SER A 137 7.52 -6.27 -17.07
C SER A 137 8.51 -7.43 -16.95
N ASP A 138 9.62 -7.38 -17.69
CA ASP A 138 10.66 -8.42 -17.69
C ASP A 138 11.67 -8.30 -16.53
N ALA A 139 11.57 -7.27 -15.69
CA ALA A 139 12.47 -7.09 -14.56
C ALA A 139 12.03 -7.95 -13.36
N LYS A 140 12.98 -8.64 -12.71
CA LYS A 140 12.69 -9.49 -11.55
C LYS A 140 12.21 -8.68 -10.35
N VAL A 141 12.88 -7.55 -10.11
CA VAL A 141 12.54 -6.59 -9.05
C VAL A 141 12.25 -5.25 -9.68
N LYS A 142 11.09 -4.68 -9.35
CA LYS A 142 10.60 -3.39 -9.83
C LYS A 142 10.46 -2.44 -8.64
N LEU A 143 11.27 -1.40 -8.59
CA LEU A 143 11.20 -0.39 -7.54
C LEU A 143 10.74 0.93 -8.14
N VAL A 144 9.64 1.48 -7.66
CA VAL A 144 9.03 2.69 -8.20
C VAL A 144 8.93 3.73 -7.10
N PHE A 145 9.54 4.89 -7.31
CA PHE A 145 9.60 6.00 -6.38
C PHE A 145 9.01 7.25 -7.04
N LEU A 146 7.91 7.76 -6.48
CA LEU A 146 7.16 8.88 -7.05
C LEU A 146 7.16 10.06 -6.08
N ASP A 147 8.02 11.03 -6.38
CA ASP A 147 8.13 12.31 -5.69
C ASP A 147 7.29 13.38 -6.38
N ALA A 148 6.00 13.09 -6.47
CA ALA A 148 5.06 13.94 -7.19
C ALA A 148 3.94 14.43 -6.31
N CYS A 149 3.62 15.71 -6.47
CA CYS A 149 2.43 16.30 -5.90
C CYS A 149 1.19 15.64 -6.51
N ARG A 150 0.19 15.41 -5.67
CA ARG A 150 -1.12 14.91 -6.06
C ARG A 150 -2.05 16.10 -6.44
N ASP A 151 -1.86 17.34 -5.97
CA ASP A 151 -2.76 18.44 -6.37
C ASP A 151 -2.84 18.62 -7.89
N ASN A 152 -4.01 18.36 -8.48
CA ASN A 152 -4.20 18.45 -9.93
C ASN A 152 -4.23 19.93 -10.34
N PRO A 153 -3.15 20.46 -10.95
CA PRO A 153 -3.05 21.88 -11.25
C PRO A 153 -4.02 22.31 -12.38
N PHE A 154 -4.64 21.34 -13.05
CA PHE A 154 -5.65 21.55 -14.09
C PHE A 154 -7.08 21.28 -13.61
N ALA A 155 -7.29 20.93 -12.33
CA ALA A 155 -8.61 20.56 -11.81
C ALA A 155 -9.69 21.62 -12.08
N ALA A 156 -9.37 22.91 -11.91
CA ALA A 156 -10.29 24.01 -12.16
C ALA A 156 -10.66 24.13 -13.65
N LYS A 157 -9.68 23.97 -14.55
CA LYS A 157 -9.88 24.04 -16.01
C LYS A 157 -10.68 22.85 -16.54
N ILE A 158 -10.44 21.66 -15.99
CA ILE A 158 -11.19 20.44 -16.35
C ILE A 158 -12.64 20.55 -15.87
N LYS A 159 -12.87 21.02 -14.63
CA LYS A 159 -14.22 21.21 -14.08
C LYS A 159 -15.04 22.24 -14.84
N SER A 160 -14.43 23.34 -15.30
CA SER A 160 -15.14 24.36 -16.08
C SER A 160 -15.55 23.90 -17.48
N ASN A 161 -14.84 22.91 -18.04
CA ASN A 161 -15.08 22.39 -19.39
C ASN A 161 -15.87 21.08 -19.43
N ALA A 162 -16.27 20.54 -18.27
CA ALA A 162 -17.01 19.28 -18.17
C ALA A 162 -18.51 19.48 -18.39
N PRO A 163 -19.14 18.84 -19.41
CA PRO A 163 -20.58 18.93 -19.62
C PRO A 163 -21.32 18.02 -18.62
N THR A 164 -21.97 18.62 -17.61
CA THR A 164 -23.07 18.06 -16.78
C THR A 164 -22.90 16.69 -16.07
N ARG A 165 -21.76 16.00 -16.15
CA ARG A 165 -21.48 14.82 -15.31
C ARG A 165 -20.67 15.19 -14.08
N SER A 166 -21.10 14.68 -12.93
CA SER A 166 -20.45 14.78 -11.63
C SER A 166 -19.10 14.05 -11.68
N LEU A 167 -18.04 14.74 -12.10
CA LEU A 167 -16.69 14.17 -12.16
C LEU A 167 -15.99 14.34 -10.81
N SER A 168 -15.56 13.22 -10.23
CA SER A 168 -14.66 13.19 -9.08
C SER A 168 -13.23 13.45 -9.56
N VAL A 169 -12.88 14.73 -9.72
CA VAL A 169 -11.46 15.11 -9.84
C VAL A 169 -10.83 14.94 -8.46
N GLN A 170 -10.14 13.82 -8.27
CA GLN A 170 -9.52 13.45 -7.01
C GLN A 170 -8.21 14.24 -6.85
N SER A 171 -7.97 14.78 -5.65
CA SER A 171 -6.65 15.33 -5.31
C SER A 171 -5.65 14.16 -5.29
N GLY A 172 -4.66 14.30 -6.17
CA GLY A 172 -4.04 13.38 -7.15
C GLY A 172 -3.88 11.91 -6.92
N LEU A 173 -2.63 11.40 -7.08
CA LEU A 173 -2.38 10.03 -7.53
C LEU A 173 -3.31 9.01 -6.83
N ALA A 174 -3.78 8.02 -7.55
CA ALA A 174 -4.55 6.91 -7.03
C ALA A 174 -3.62 5.83 -6.47
N GLU A 175 -4.19 4.88 -5.73
CA GLU A 175 -3.50 3.65 -5.36
C GLU A 175 -3.27 2.79 -6.60
N MET A 176 -2.06 2.22 -6.74
CA MET A 176 -1.69 1.35 -7.86
C MET A 176 -1.66 -0.11 -7.42
N LYS A 177 -2.15 -1.01 -8.26
CA LYS A 177 -2.01 -2.46 -8.06
C LYS A 177 -0.62 -2.89 -8.50
N SER A 178 0.15 -3.50 -7.62
CA SER A 178 1.50 -3.98 -7.90
C SER A 178 1.48 -5.44 -8.37
N GLY A 179 2.18 -5.74 -9.47
CA GLY A 179 2.50 -7.13 -9.86
C GLY A 179 3.54 -7.76 -8.92
N GLU A 180 3.79 -9.06 -9.06
CA GLU A 180 4.86 -9.76 -8.32
C GLU A 180 6.21 -9.05 -8.47
N GLY A 181 7.01 -9.04 -7.40
CA GLY A 181 8.34 -8.44 -7.40
C GLY A 181 8.36 -6.91 -7.45
N THR A 182 7.24 -6.23 -7.12
CA THR A 182 7.13 -4.77 -7.23
C THR A 182 7.02 -4.08 -5.87
N LEU A 183 7.78 -3.00 -5.67
CA LEU A 183 7.61 -2.04 -4.59
C LEU A 183 7.30 -0.68 -5.19
N ILE A 184 6.20 -0.06 -4.76
CA ILE A 184 5.82 1.30 -5.17
C ILE A 184 5.76 2.17 -3.92
N ALA A 185 6.50 3.28 -3.94
CA ALA A 185 6.55 4.26 -2.88
C ALA A 185 6.25 5.66 -3.43
N PHE A 186 5.37 6.36 -2.73
CA PHE A 186 4.95 7.72 -2.99
C PHE A 186 5.47 8.64 -1.88
N ALA A 187 5.83 9.86 -2.24
CA ALA A 187 6.32 10.85 -1.28
C ALA A 187 5.32 11.19 -0.16
N THR A 188 4.02 11.02 -0.40
CA THR A 188 2.96 11.29 0.57
C THR A 188 1.80 10.30 0.43
N GLY A 189 0.88 10.31 1.40
CA GLY A 189 -0.31 9.45 1.43
C GLY A 189 -1.37 9.81 0.36
N PRO A 190 -2.34 8.91 0.13
CA PRO A 190 -3.44 9.20 -0.79
C PRO A 190 -4.25 10.44 -0.41
N GLY A 191 -4.53 11.31 -1.39
CA GLY A 191 -5.25 12.56 -1.18
C GLY A 191 -4.47 13.65 -0.42
N GLN A 192 -3.18 13.44 -0.14
CA GLN A 192 -2.29 14.41 0.48
C GLN A 192 -1.30 14.98 -0.53
N THR A 193 -0.73 16.14 -0.23
CA THR A 193 0.23 16.84 -1.10
C THR A 193 1.66 16.62 -0.59
N ALA A 194 2.60 16.41 -1.51
CA ALA A 194 4.01 16.31 -1.18
C ALA A 194 4.62 17.71 -1.11
N LEU A 195 5.49 17.95 -0.14
CA LEU A 195 6.19 19.22 -0.01
C LEU A 195 7.39 19.21 -0.97
N ASP A 196 7.48 20.23 -1.82
CA ASP A 196 8.68 20.46 -2.65
C ASP A 196 9.90 20.79 -1.77
N GLY A 197 9.69 21.40 -0.60
CA GLY A 197 10.73 21.77 0.35
C GLY A 197 11.28 23.18 0.10
N GLN A 198 12.46 23.48 0.67
CA GLN A 198 13.13 24.75 0.40
C GLN A 198 13.78 24.70 -0.98
N GLY A 199 13.55 25.75 -1.78
CA GLY A 199 14.11 25.87 -3.13
C GLY A 199 15.64 25.81 -3.12
N GLY A 200 16.20 25.08 -4.08
CA GLY A 200 17.66 24.92 -4.24
C GLY A 200 18.25 23.73 -3.48
N THR A 201 17.41 22.89 -2.87
CA THR A 201 17.81 21.64 -2.21
C THR A 201 16.96 20.48 -2.71
N ASN A 202 17.32 19.25 -2.37
CA ASN A 202 16.43 18.11 -2.65
C ASN A 202 15.13 18.23 -1.83
N SER A 203 14.03 17.70 -2.34
CA SER A 203 12.77 17.57 -1.60
C SER A 203 12.97 16.72 -0.32
N PRO A 204 12.11 16.84 0.70
CA PRO A 204 12.19 16.00 1.90
C PRO A 204 12.16 14.50 1.58
N PHE A 205 11.32 14.08 0.63
CA PHE A 205 11.24 12.67 0.25
C PHE A 205 12.50 12.20 -0.45
N THR A 206 12.95 12.91 -1.48
CA THR A 206 14.16 12.53 -2.23
C THR A 206 15.39 12.54 -1.33
N ARG A 207 15.53 13.54 -0.45
CA ARG A 207 16.63 13.64 0.52
C ARG A 207 16.66 12.44 1.47
N ALA A 208 15.51 12.09 2.04
CA ALA A 208 15.42 10.92 2.92
C ALA A 208 15.66 9.61 2.15
N LEU A 209 15.15 9.52 0.92
CA LEU A 209 15.30 8.35 0.06
C LEU A 209 16.78 8.08 -0.24
N ILE A 210 17.51 9.06 -0.82
CA ILE A 210 18.94 8.90 -1.14
C ILE A 210 19.79 8.61 0.10
N ALA A 211 19.42 9.13 1.28
CA ALA A 211 20.17 8.91 2.52
C ALA A 211 20.05 7.47 3.06
N ASN A 212 18.97 6.75 2.71
CA ASN A 212 18.66 5.45 3.29
C ASN A 212 18.79 4.29 2.30
N ILE A 213 18.45 4.47 1.02
CA ILE A 213 18.42 3.35 0.06
C ILE A 213 19.82 2.88 -0.35
N THR A 214 20.85 3.71 -0.20
CA THR A 214 22.24 3.33 -0.52
C THR A 214 23.09 3.08 0.70
N GLN A 215 22.48 2.93 1.88
CA GLN A 215 23.21 2.46 3.05
C GLN A 215 23.68 1.01 2.81
N PRO A 216 24.99 0.72 2.98
CA PRO A 216 25.51 -0.63 2.79
C PRO A 216 24.79 -1.64 3.68
N GLY A 217 24.35 -2.76 3.09
CA GLY A 217 23.72 -3.87 3.80
C GLY A 217 22.31 -3.61 4.31
N VAL A 218 21.68 -2.49 3.94
CA VAL A 218 20.29 -2.20 4.32
C VAL A 218 19.33 -2.72 3.26
N GLU A 219 18.36 -3.51 3.71
CA GLU A 219 17.29 -4.06 2.88
C GLU A 219 16.28 -2.95 2.52
N ILE A 220 15.68 -3.01 1.32
CA ILE A 220 14.87 -1.91 0.77
C ILE A 220 13.63 -1.58 1.61
N GLN A 221 12.91 -2.56 2.17
CA GLN A 221 11.76 -2.30 3.04
C GLN A 221 12.18 -1.65 4.37
N GLN A 222 13.33 -2.07 4.92
CA GLN A 222 13.91 -1.41 6.08
C GLN A 222 14.33 0.04 5.74
N ALA A 223 14.96 0.26 4.60
CA ALA A 223 15.30 1.60 4.12
C ALA A 223 14.04 2.47 4.00
N MET A 224 12.96 1.95 3.41
CA MET A 224 11.69 2.67 3.27
C MET A 224 11.03 3.00 4.62
N THR A 225 11.22 2.15 5.64
CA THR A 225 10.76 2.45 7.00
C THR A 225 11.52 3.65 7.58
N LYS A 226 12.84 3.72 7.36
CA LYS A 226 13.65 4.88 7.77
C LYS A 226 13.28 6.14 6.98
N VAL A 227 13.03 6.02 5.67
CA VAL A 227 12.56 7.13 4.82
C VAL A 227 11.26 7.71 5.36
N ARG A 228 10.28 6.85 5.70
CA ARG A 228 9.02 7.29 6.29
C ARG A 228 9.22 8.06 7.59
N ALA A 229 10.05 7.53 8.49
CA ALA A 229 10.35 8.17 9.76
C ALA A 229 11.03 9.53 9.57
N GLN A 230 12.03 9.60 8.69
CA GLN A 230 12.78 10.82 8.42
C GLN A 230 11.92 11.91 7.78
N VAL A 231 11.12 11.59 6.75
CA VAL A 231 10.22 12.58 6.13
C VAL A 231 9.18 13.07 7.13
N ASN A 232 8.62 12.18 7.93
CA ASN A 232 7.64 12.56 8.96
C ASN A 232 8.24 13.49 10.01
N ASP A 233 9.51 13.30 10.38
CA ASP A 233 10.22 14.17 11.32
C ASP A 233 10.57 15.53 10.67
N GLU A 234 11.23 15.52 9.51
CA GLU A 234 11.68 16.73 8.79
C GLU A 234 10.52 17.65 8.38
N THR A 235 9.32 17.09 8.18
CA THR A 235 8.13 17.84 7.79
C THR A 235 7.21 18.20 8.96
N ASN A 236 7.66 18.00 10.20
CA ASN A 236 6.84 18.21 11.41
C ASN A 236 5.49 17.47 11.34
N LYS A 237 5.52 16.22 10.86
CA LYS A 237 4.36 15.35 10.61
C LYS A 237 3.43 15.84 9.49
N GLY A 238 3.86 16.77 8.66
CA GLY A 238 3.11 17.31 7.52
C GLY A 238 3.09 16.39 6.30
N GLN A 239 4.01 15.43 6.22
CA GLN A 239 4.12 14.48 5.12
C GLN A 239 4.52 13.10 5.62
N LEU A 240 3.78 12.07 5.19
CA LEU A 240 4.09 10.68 5.49
C LEU A 240 4.14 9.88 4.18
N PRO A 241 5.34 9.41 3.75
CA PRO A 241 5.47 8.59 2.57
C PRO A 241 4.64 7.30 2.67
N TRP A 242 3.94 6.96 1.59
CA TRP A 242 3.07 5.80 1.51
C TRP A 242 3.59 4.82 0.46
N GLY A 243 3.29 3.54 0.58
CA GLY A 243 3.67 2.58 -0.44
C GLY A 243 3.23 1.15 -0.15
N HIS A 244 3.23 0.34 -1.20
CA HIS A 244 2.89 -1.09 -1.15
C HIS A 244 4.03 -1.92 -1.74
N THR A 245 4.15 -3.16 -1.27
CA THR A 245 5.24 -4.07 -1.63
C THR A 245 4.70 -5.46 -1.84
N ASN A 246 5.01 -6.02 -3.01
CA ASN A 246 4.81 -7.42 -3.38
C ASN A 246 6.17 -8.09 -3.67
N LEU A 247 7.24 -7.64 -2.99
CA LEU A 247 8.55 -8.27 -3.02
C LEU A 247 8.49 -9.65 -2.34
N ILE A 248 9.08 -10.66 -2.98
CA ILE A 248 9.08 -12.06 -2.50
C ILE A 248 10.36 -12.38 -1.71
N GLY A 249 11.41 -11.58 -1.88
CA GLY A 249 12.69 -11.77 -1.19
C GLY A 249 13.32 -10.43 -0.78
N SER A 250 14.38 -10.52 0.00
CA SER A 250 15.16 -9.36 0.44
C SER A 250 15.89 -8.73 -0.74
N VAL A 251 15.75 -7.42 -0.90
CA VAL A 251 16.40 -6.66 -1.97
C VAL A 251 17.37 -5.66 -1.36
N TYR A 252 18.62 -5.70 -1.82
CA TYR A 252 19.68 -4.79 -1.39
C TYR A 252 20.19 -3.98 -2.58
N LEU A 253 20.07 -2.65 -2.49
CA LEU A 253 20.59 -1.76 -3.53
C LEU A 253 22.10 -1.54 -3.41
N ASN A 254 22.61 -1.50 -2.17
CA ASN A 254 24.04 -1.44 -1.87
C ASN A 254 24.40 -2.59 -0.91
N PRO A 255 24.84 -3.76 -1.40
CA PRO A 255 25.26 -4.85 -0.53
C PRO A 255 26.46 -4.44 0.33
N ALA A 256 26.53 -4.91 1.57
CA ALA A 256 27.68 -4.64 2.43
C ALA A 256 28.95 -5.25 1.81
N PRO A 257 30.12 -4.58 1.89
CA PRO A 257 31.38 -5.17 1.44
C PRO A 257 31.64 -6.45 2.22
N VAL A 258 31.71 -7.58 1.53
CA VAL A 258 32.33 -8.78 2.08
C VAL A 258 33.81 -8.46 2.28
N THR A 259 34.24 -8.42 3.53
CA THR A 259 35.65 -8.26 3.87
C THR A 259 36.34 -9.59 3.60
N ASP A 260 36.90 -9.73 2.39
CA ASP A 260 37.86 -10.80 2.08
C ASP A 260 39.10 -10.60 2.96
N GLY A 261 39.17 -11.33 4.07
CA GLY A 261 40.24 -11.12 5.05
C GLY A 261 40.17 -12.00 6.30
N ALA A 262 39.89 -13.29 6.17
CA ALA A 262 40.32 -14.29 7.16
C ALA A 262 40.38 -15.68 6.51
N THR A 263 41.56 -16.04 5.99
CA THR A 263 41.99 -17.43 5.88
C THR A 263 41.98 -18.04 7.28
N THR A 264 40.87 -18.68 7.62
CA THR A 264 40.86 -19.76 8.61
C THR A 264 40.31 -20.96 7.86
N GLU A 265 41.09 -22.03 7.76
CA GLU A 265 40.63 -23.32 7.27
C GLU A 265 39.31 -23.69 7.95
N ALA A 266 38.21 -23.56 7.22
CA ALA A 266 37.00 -24.29 7.51
C ALA A 266 37.13 -25.65 6.79
N PRO A 267 36.99 -26.78 7.51
CA PRO A 267 37.13 -28.09 6.90
C PRO A 267 36.04 -28.27 5.84
N ASN A 268 36.45 -28.78 4.68
CA ASN A 268 35.56 -29.27 3.63
C ASN A 268 34.36 -30.00 4.24
N THR A 269 33.17 -29.42 4.10
CA THR A 269 31.92 -30.18 4.15
C THR A 269 31.13 -29.79 2.90
N PRO A 270 30.68 -30.76 2.08
CA PRO A 270 29.95 -30.48 0.85
C PRO A 270 28.70 -29.63 1.11
N ALA A 271 28.40 -28.75 0.14
CA ALA A 271 27.13 -28.05 0.04
C ALA A 271 25.96 -29.04 -0.06
N ALA A 272 25.48 -29.50 1.09
CA ALA A 272 24.26 -30.28 1.25
C ALA A 272 23.53 -30.01 2.57
N THR A 273 24.03 -29.11 3.44
CA THR A 273 23.52 -28.99 4.82
C THR A 273 22.68 -27.75 5.09
N THR A 274 22.61 -26.73 4.22
CA THR A 274 21.78 -25.53 4.50
C THR A 274 20.29 -25.81 4.39
N THR A 275 19.88 -26.68 3.46
CA THR A 275 18.50 -27.14 3.35
C THR A 275 18.14 -28.06 4.51
N ALA A 276 19.02 -29.01 4.86
CA ALA A 276 18.82 -29.92 5.99
C ALA A 276 18.84 -29.19 7.35
N ALA A 277 19.69 -28.17 7.55
CA ALA A 277 19.71 -27.39 8.79
C ALA A 277 18.43 -26.55 8.94
N SER A 278 17.92 -25.99 7.84
CA SER A 278 16.63 -25.28 7.84
C SER A 278 15.44 -26.23 8.03
N GLU A 279 15.51 -27.46 7.50
CA GLU A 279 14.47 -28.48 7.63
C GLU A 279 14.46 -29.11 9.03
N VAL A 280 15.63 -29.41 9.59
CA VAL A 280 15.79 -29.87 10.99
C VAL A 280 15.40 -28.75 11.96
N GLU A 281 15.73 -27.49 11.69
CA GLU A 281 15.26 -26.34 12.47
C GLU A 281 13.73 -26.19 12.39
N LEU A 282 13.15 -26.36 11.19
CA LEU A 282 11.71 -26.32 10.96
C LEU A 282 10.98 -27.46 11.68
N GLU A 283 11.54 -28.67 11.66
CA GLU A 283 11.00 -29.84 12.36
C GLU A 283 11.10 -29.68 13.88
N PHE A 284 12.25 -29.21 14.37
CA PHE A 284 12.44 -28.87 15.78
C PHE A 284 11.42 -27.82 16.22
N TRP A 285 11.29 -26.72 15.46
CA TRP A 285 10.30 -25.66 15.72
C TRP A 285 8.86 -26.19 15.66
N ARG A 286 8.52 -27.04 14.67
CA ARG A 286 7.19 -27.66 14.56
C ARG A 286 6.84 -28.53 15.76
N SER A 287 7.83 -29.19 16.38
CA SER A 287 7.61 -30.01 17.56
C SER A 287 7.35 -29.19 18.83
N ILE A 288 7.98 -28.02 18.96
CA ILE A 288 7.91 -27.20 20.18
C ILE A 288 6.97 -25.98 20.09
N LYS A 289 6.52 -25.58 18.89
CA LYS A 289 5.72 -24.35 18.68
C LYS A 289 4.43 -24.30 19.52
N ASN A 290 3.88 -25.47 19.86
CA ASN A 290 2.67 -25.62 20.66
C ASN A 290 2.97 -26.06 22.10
N SER A 291 4.24 -26.16 22.48
CA SER A 291 4.63 -26.56 23.83
C SER A 291 4.30 -25.46 24.85
N ASN A 292 3.88 -25.90 26.04
CA ASN A 292 3.62 -25.03 27.18
C ASN A 292 4.75 -25.09 28.23
N LYS A 293 5.91 -25.65 27.87
CA LYS A 293 7.10 -25.72 28.71
C LYS A 293 8.16 -24.72 28.25
N PRO A 294 8.46 -23.67 29.03
CA PRO A 294 9.49 -22.67 28.68
C PRO A 294 10.88 -23.26 28.43
N GLU A 295 11.19 -24.39 29.06
CA GLU A 295 12.47 -25.10 28.94
C GLU A 295 12.72 -25.60 27.50
N GLU A 296 11.69 -26.05 26.78
CA GLU A 296 11.80 -26.55 25.41
C GLU A 296 12.04 -25.41 24.40
N LEU A 297 11.46 -24.24 24.68
CA LEU A 297 11.67 -23.02 23.88
C LEU A 297 13.07 -22.42 24.16
N ASN A 298 13.56 -22.49 25.40
CA ASN A 298 14.93 -22.10 25.74
C ASN A 298 15.97 -23.05 25.12
N ALA A 299 15.66 -24.33 25.01
CA ALA A 299 16.50 -25.30 24.30
C ALA A 299 16.63 -24.96 22.80
N TYR A 300 15.54 -24.52 22.16
CA TYR A 300 15.61 -23.99 20.79
C TYR A 300 16.50 -22.75 20.68
N LEU A 301 16.39 -21.80 21.61
CA LEU A 301 17.21 -20.58 21.61
C LEU A 301 18.70 -20.87 21.84
N THR A 302 19.01 -21.96 22.55
CA THR A 302 20.39 -22.40 22.82
C THR A 302 20.97 -23.15 21.62
N ASN A 303 20.18 -24.01 20.97
CA ASN A 303 20.63 -24.77 19.80
C ASN A 303 20.64 -23.93 18.50
N TYR A 304 19.79 -22.90 18.42
CA TYR A 304 19.65 -22.01 17.25
C TYR A 304 19.71 -20.52 17.67
N PRO A 305 20.88 -20.03 18.13
CA PRO A 305 21.02 -18.65 18.61
C PRO A 305 20.81 -17.57 17.54
N ASN A 306 20.90 -17.93 16.25
CA ASN A 306 20.58 -17.10 15.09
C ASN A 306 19.44 -17.69 14.23
N GLY A 307 18.61 -18.57 14.82
CA GLY A 307 17.54 -19.27 14.11
C GLY A 307 16.41 -18.36 13.63
N THR A 308 15.72 -18.81 12.57
CA THR A 308 14.62 -18.07 11.92
C THR A 308 13.43 -17.86 12.86
N PHE A 309 13.18 -18.79 13.79
CA PHE A 309 12.07 -18.74 14.74
C PHE A 309 12.45 -18.17 16.11
N LYS A 310 13.67 -17.64 16.28
CA LYS A 310 14.13 -17.01 17.53
C LYS A 310 13.16 -15.92 18.05
N PRO A 311 12.63 -15.01 17.23
CA PRO A 311 11.65 -14.01 17.70
C PRO A 311 10.34 -14.65 18.20
N LEU A 312 9.93 -15.78 17.62
CA LEU A 312 8.71 -16.48 18.00
C LEU A 312 8.90 -17.29 19.29
N ALA A 313 10.07 -17.93 19.46
CA ALA A 313 10.41 -18.64 20.69
C ALA A 313 10.47 -17.67 21.89
N LEU A 314 11.08 -16.49 21.72
CA LEU A 314 11.11 -15.45 22.75
C LEU A 314 9.71 -14.92 23.09
N ALA A 315 8.86 -14.72 22.07
CA ALA A 315 7.47 -14.30 22.29
C ALA A 315 6.67 -15.35 23.09
N ARG A 316 6.88 -16.64 22.81
CA ARG A 316 6.18 -17.73 23.49
C ARG A 316 6.65 -17.94 24.93
N ILE A 317 7.95 -17.79 25.21
CA ILE A 317 8.47 -17.79 26.58
C ILE A 317 7.86 -16.65 27.39
N ALA A 318 7.75 -15.46 26.79
CA ALA A 318 7.11 -14.31 27.43
C ALA A 318 5.61 -14.55 27.71
N GLU A 319 4.91 -15.29 26.86
CA GLU A 319 3.52 -15.71 27.10
C GLU A 319 3.40 -16.73 28.25
N LEU A 320 4.31 -17.71 28.33
CA LEU A 320 4.27 -18.76 29.36
C LEU A 320 4.70 -18.27 30.75
N GLN A 321 5.59 -17.28 30.83
CA GLN A 321 6.06 -16.71 32.10
C GLN A 321 5.04 -15.74 32.73
N ASN A 322 4.16 -15.13 31.95
CA ASN A 322 3.22 -14.10 32.40
C ASN A 322 1.77 -14.61 32.60
N GLY A 323 1.52 -15.92 32.46
CA GLY A 323 0.17 -16.51 32.41
C GLY A 323 -0.65 -16.00 31.21
N PRO A 324 -1.89 -16.49 30.98
CA PRO A 324 -2.76 -15.95 29.93
C PRO A 324 -3.29 -14.58 30.37
N SER A 325 -2.39 -13.62 30.48
CA SER A 325 -2.69 -12.22 30.68
C SER A 325 -2.88 -11.60 29.31
N THR A 326 -4.05 -11.00 29.16
CA THR A 326 -4.54 -10.13 28.10
C THR A 326 -3.65 -8.90 27.90
N THR A 327 -2.40 -9.12 27.50
CA THR A 327 -1.52 -8.05 27.04
C THR A 327 -1.81 -7.83 25.57
N THR A 328 -2.87 -7.06 25.35
CA THR A 328 -3.23 -6.43 24.09
C THR A 328 -1.97 -5.83 23.49
N ARG A 329 -1.44 -6.48 22.45
CA ARG A 329 -0.39 -5.93 21.58
C ARG A 329 -0.88 -4.56 21.14
N ASN A 330 -0.15 -3.54 21.52
CA ASN A 330 -0.48 -2.13 21.32
C ASN A 330 -0.71 -1.87 19.82
N LEU A 331 -1.98 -1.89 19.39
CA LEU A 331 -2.43 -1.66 18.01
C LEU A 331 -2.91 -0.21 17.81
N THR A 332 -2.33 0.73 18.55
CA THR A 332 -2.61 2.17 18.45
C THR A 332 -1.34 2.96 18.19
N THR A 333 -0.68 2.70 17.07
CA THR A 333 0.22 3.68 16.45
C THR A 333 -0.61 4.56 15.50
N GLY A 334 -1.26 5.56 16.07
CA GLY A 334 -2.12 6.51 15.33
C GLY A 334 -3.03 7.39 16.20
N VAL A 335 -2.98 7.24 17.51
CA VAL A 335 -3.74 8.07 18.45
C VAL A 335 -2.77 9.06 19.10
N ASP A 336 -3.02 10.35 18.92
CA ASP A 336 -2.27 11.43 19.58
C ASP A 336 -2.31 11.20 21.11
N PRO A 337 -1.18 11.26 21.85
CA PRO A 337 -1.17 11.16 23.31
C PRO A 337 -2.20 12.09 23.99
N ALA A 338 -2.55 13.22 23.34
CA ALA A 338 -3.59 14.14 23.81
C ALA A 338 -5.00 13.51 23.90
N THR A 339 -5.28 12.48 23.10
CA THR A 339 -6.58 11.77 23.07
C THR A 339 -6.88 11.05 24.39
N PHE A 340 -5.85 10.73 25.18
CA PHE A 340 -6.01 10.07 26.48
C PHE A 340 -6.13 11.07 27.65
N THR A 341 -5.87 12.36 27.41
CA THR A 341 -5.81 13.40 28.45
C THR A 341 -7.01 14.36 28.43
N GLU A 342 -7.71 14.51 27.30
CA GLU A 342 -8.89 15.38 27.20
C GLU A 342 -10.17 14.66 27.63
N GLN A 343 -10.88 15.22 28.62
CA GLN A 343 -12.14 14.65 29.10
C GLN A 343 -13.26 14.82 28.07
N ALA A 344 -13.86 13.71 27.64
CA ALA A 344 -15.05 13.74 26.79
C ALA A 344 -16.32 13.93 27.63
N ASP A 345 -16.95 15.09 27.51
CA ASP A 345 -18.21 15.45 28.15
C ASP A 345 -19.25 15.96 27.14
N GLN A 346 -20.46 16.28 27.61
CA GLN A 346 -21.53 16.77 26.75
C GLN A 346 -21.16 18.06 26.00
N THR A 347 -20.38 18.94 26.61
CA THR A 347 -19.93 20.21 25.98
C THR A 347 -18.99 19.94 24.82
N SER A 348 -18.03 19.02 25.01
CA SER A 348 -17.09 18.61 23.98
C SER A 348 -17.78 17.88 22.82
N GLU A 349 -18.83 17.08 23.09
CA GLU A 349 -19.63 16.39 22.08
C GLU A 349 -20.51 17.37 21.28
N ASP A 350 -21.08 18.38 21.94
CA ASP A 350 -21.87 19.41 21.29
C ASP A 350 -21.01 20.33 20.40
N GLN A 351 -19.75 20.58 20.77
CA GLN A 351 -18.78 21.33 19.95
C GLN A 351 -18.42 20.63 18.63
N ILE A 352 -18.59 19.31 18.54
CA ILE A 352 -18.43 18.56 17.27
C ILE A 352 -19.53 18.95 16.26
N GLY A 353 -20.68 19.46 16.74
CA GLY A 353 -21.76 19.94 15.88
C GLY A 353 -22.45 18.84 15.05
N LEU A 354 -22.48 17.61 15.56
CA LEU A 354 -22.99 16.46 14.81
C LEU A 354 -24.48 16.58 14.47
N ASN A 355 -24.78 16.62 13.17
CA ASN A 355 -26.14 16.57 12.66
C ASN A 355 -26.74 15.15 12.75
N ARG A 356 -28.06 15.03 12.55
CA ARG A 356 -28.78 13.75 12.68
C ARG A 356 -28.23 12.64 11.78
N SER A 357 -27.71 12.97 10.59
CA SER A 357 -27.11 11.98 9.69
C SER A 357 -25.77 11.49 10.23
N GLN A 358 -24.91 12.41 10.65
CA GLN A 358 -23.60 12.08 11.21
C GLN A 358 -23.72 11.24 12.48
N ARG A 359 -24.71 11.53 13.34
CA ARG A 359 -25.02 10.69 14.52
C ARG A 359 -25.45 9.27 14.12
N ARG A 360 -26.16 9.09 13.00
CA ARG A 360 -26.47 7.73 12.50
C ARG A 360 -25.24 7.02 12.01
N ASP A 361 -24.30 7.73 11.39
CA ASP A 361 -23.07 7.12 10.89
C ASP A 361 -22.17 6.65 12.03
N VAL A 362 -22.09 7.40 13.14
CA VAL A 362 -21.44 6.94 14.38
C VAL A 362 -22.10 5.66 14.92
N GLN A 363 -23.43 5.62 15.01
CA GLN A 363 -24.17 4.43 15.48
C GLN A 363 -23.95 3.21 14.58
N ARG A 364 -23.95 3.39 13.25
CA ARG A 364 -23.64 2.31 12.30
C ARG A 364 -22.21 1.83 12.46
N ARG A 365 -21.28 2.76 12.70
CA ARG A 365 -19.86 2.41 12.90
C ARG A 365 -19.66 1.62 14.17
N LEU A 366 -20.27 2.02 15.29
CA LEU A 366 -20.29 1.24 16.53
C LEU A 366 -20.82 -0.18 16.27
N THR A 367 -21.93 -0.31 15.54
CA THR A 367 -22.50 -1.62 15.18
C THR A 367 -21.54 -2.46 14.35
N SER A 368 -20.87 -1.86 13.36
CA SER A 368 -19.88 -2.56 12.54
C SER A 368 -18.62 -2.97 13.32
N LEU A 369 -18.30 -2.27 14.42
CA LEU A 369 -17.22 -2.60 15.34
C LEU A 369 -17.64 -3.64 16.40
N GLY A 370 -18.87 -4.16 16.33
CA GLY A 370 -19.40 -5.17 17.24
C GLY A 370 -20.15 -4.61 18.46
N PHE A 371 -20.41 -3.30 18.49
CA PHE A 371 -21.22 -2.63 19.52
C PHE A 371 -22.62 -2.34 18.96
N ASP A 372 -23.54 -3.30 19.11
CA ASP A 372 -24.86 -3.25 18.49
C ASP A 372 -25.71 -2.07 19.01
N VAL A 373 -26.08 -1.14 18.12
CA VAL A 373 -26.90 0.03 18.44
C VAL A 373 -27.80 0.41 17.28
N LYS A 374 -29.05 0.77 17.58
CA LYS A 374 -30.01 1.22 16.57
C LYS A 374 -29.62 2.60 16.02
N ALA A 375 -29.40 2.69 14.71
CA ALA A 375 -29.05 3.93 14.00
C ALA A 375 -30.22 4.92 13.89
N SER A 376 -30.71 5.42 15.02
CA SER A 376 -31.85 6.34 15.14
C SER A 376 -31.47 7.78 14.80
N GLY A 377 -30.19 8.14 14.94
CA GLY A 377 -29.64 9.50 14.87
C GLY A 377 -29.82 10.30 16.16
N LYS A 378 -30.26 9.64 17.23
CA LYS A 378 -30.34 10.19 18.59
C LYS A 378 -29.39 9.39 19.48
N PHE A 379 -28.52 10.07 20.23
CA PHE A 379 -27.64 9.44 21.22
C PHE A 379 -28.42 9.28 22.53
N ASP A 380 -29.26 8.26 22.57
CA ASP A 380 -30.01 7.85 23.75
C ASP A 380 -29.14 7.09 24.76
N ALA A 381 -29.69 6.74 25.92
CA ALA A 381 -28.97 6.05 26.98
C ALA A 381 -28.31 4.74 26.50
N ALA A 382 -28.94 4.02 25.58
CA ALA A 382 -28.38 2.81 24.99
C ALA A 382 -27.16 3.11 24.10
N THR A 383 -27.23 4.16 23.28
CA THR A 383 -26.08 4.60 22.47
C THR A 383 -24.91 5.06 23.35
N ARG A 384 -25.19 5.79 24.44
CA ARG A 384 -24.16 6.26 25.38
C ARG A 384 -23.47 5.10 26.10
N ASP A 385 -24.21 4.07 26.48
CA ASP A 385 -23.63 2.85 27.07
C ASP A 385 -22.68 2.16 26.07
N MET A 386 -23.06 2.09 24.79
CA MET A 386 -22.20 1.50 23.75
C MET A 386 -20.94 2.33 23.49
N ILE A 387 -21.04 3.66 23.49
CA ILE A 387 -19.88 4.56 23.40
C ILE A 387 -18.95 4.33 24.61
N SER A 388 -19.49 4.23 25.82
CA SER A 388 -18.73 3.96 27.04
C SER A 388 -18.00 2.60 27.01
N ARG A 389 -18.65 1.57 26.44
CA ARG A 389 -18.03 0.24 26.25
C ARG A 389 -16.94 0.26 25.17
N TRP A 390 -17.16 1.01 24.09
CA TRP A 390 -16.14 1.22 23.06
C TRP A 390 -14.93 1.97 23.65
N GLN A 391 -15.16 3.02 24.44
CA GLN A 391 -14.12 3.74 25.19
C GLN A 391 -13.33 2.79 26.10
N ALA A 392 -14.04 1.97 26.89
CA ALA A 392 -13.42 0.97 27.75
C ALA A 392 -12.54 -0.03 26.98
N ALA A 393 -13.01 -0.50 25.82
CA ALA A 393 -12.29 -1.46 24.98
C ALA A 393 -11.04 -0.87 24.31
N ARG A 394 -10.87 0.44 24.36
CA ARG A 394 -9.74 1.19 23.77
C ARG A 394 -8.90 1.92 24.82
N GLY A 395 -9.24 1.80 26.10
CA GLY A 395 -8.51 2.42 27.21
C GLY A 395 -8.83 3.91 27.42
N TYR A 396 -9.91 4.42 26.84
CA TYR A 396 -10.40 5.79 27.07
C TYR A 396 -11.23 5.89 28.36
N PRO A 397 -11.35 7.09 28.98
CA PRO A 397 -12.29 7.34 30.06
C PRO A 397 -13.73 7.00 29.65
N LYS A 398 -14.44 6.25 30.51
CA LYS A 398 -15.79 5.70 30.23
C LYS A 398 -16.91 6.74 30.40
N THR A 399 -16.87 7.81 29.63
CA THR A 399 -17.81 8.93 29.80
C THR A 399 -19.13 8.73 29.05
N GLY A 400 -19.14 7.94 27.97
CA GLY A 400 -20.32 7.76 27.12
C GLY A 400 -20.64 8.96 26.21
N PHE A 401 -19.73 9.92 26.14
CA PHE A 401 -19.71 11.07 25.22
C PHE A 401 -18.44 11.03 24.40
N LEU A 402 -18.47 11.53 23.17
CA LEU A 402 -17.28 11.61 22.31
C LEU A 402 -16.72 13.03 22.28
N ASN A 403 -15.40 13.17 22.42
CA ASN A 403 -14.70 14.41 22.01
C ASN A 403 -14.30 14.35 20.52
N SER A 404 -13.76 15.44 19.97
CA SER A 404 -13.42 15.53 18.55
C SER A 404 -12.40 14.48 18.09
N LEU A 405 -11.45 14.12 18.97
CA LEU A 405 -10.40 13.14 18.68
C LEU A 405 -10.94 11.71 18.75
N GLU A 406 -11.75 11.40 19.76
CA GLU A 406 -12.44 10.10 19.90
C GLU A 406 -13.43 9.85 18.76
N HIS A 407 -14.20 10.87 18.37
CA HIS A 407 -15.09 10.78 17.21
C HIS A 407 -14.32 10.49 15.92
N LYS A 408 -13.16 11.14 15.72
CA LYS A 408 -12.27 10.87 14.58
C LYS A 408 -11.71 9.44 14.64
N ALA A 409 -11.27 8.97 15.81
CA ALA A 409 -10.74 7.62 16.00
C ALA A 409 -11.79 6.54 15.71
N LEU A 410 -13.04 6.73 16.19
CA LEU A 410 -14.16 5.82 15.92
C LEU A 410 -14.46 5.70 14.42
N LEU A 411 -14.36 6.82 13.68
CA LEU A 411 -14.61 6.84 12.22
C LEU A 411 -13.45 6.32 11.38
N THR A 412 -12.24 6.21 11.92
CA THR A 412 -11.07 5.68 11.20
C THR A 412 -10.74 4.23 11.56
N GLU A 413 -11.40 3.65 12.57
CA GLU A 413 -11.14 2.30 13.06
C GLU A 413 -11.56 1.20 12.07
N ILE A 414 -10.61 0.35 11.66
CA ILE A 414 -10.82 -0.68 10.63
C ILE A 414 -11.70 -1.82 11.17
N VAL A 415 -12.82 -2.08 10.49
CA VAL A 415 -13.69 -3.24 10.78
C VAL A 415 -13.08 -4.48 10.14
N THR A 416 -12.63 -5.43 10.96
CA THR A 416 -12.20 -6.74 10.46
C THR A 416 -13.43 -7.63 10.31
N THR A 417 -13.94 -7.81 9.10
CA THR A 417 -14.93 -8.85 8.82
C THR A 417 -14.25 -10.21 8.96
N ARG A 418 -14.48 -10.89 10.09
CA ARG A 418 -14.19 -12.33 10.19
C ARG A 418 -15.13 -13.06 9.24
N VAL A 419 -14.60 -13.62 8.17
CA VAL A 419 -15.26 -14.71 7.44
C VAL A 419 -15.30 -15.89 8.39
N ALA A 420 -16.47 -16.15 8.98
CA ALA A 420 -16.71 -17.40 9.67
C ALA A 420 -16.91 -18.48 8.60
N SER A 421 -15.85 -19.23 8.33
CA SER A 421 -15.94 -20.58 7.81
C SER A 421 -16.41 -21.49 8.94
N SER A 422 -17.55 -22.15 8.78
CA SER A 422 -17.93 -23.29 9.60
C SER A 422 -18.58 -24.34 8.71
N ASP A 423 -17.75 -25.19 8.13
CA ASP A 423 -18.07 -26.60 7.98
C ASP A 423 -17.38 -27.30 9.15
N ASP A 424 -18.13 -27.83 10.12
CA ASP A 424 -17.98 -29.23 10.54
C ASP A 424 -19.22 -29.68 11.32
N ALA A 425 -19.60 -30.92 11.05
CA ALA A 425 -20.74 -31.63 11.58
C ALA A 425 -20.44 -32.22 12.96
N SER A 426 -21.45 -32.35 13.80
CA SER A 426 -21.63 -33.54 14.65
C SER A 426 -23.06 -33.60 15.19
N ASP A 427 -23.61 -34.80 15.09
CA ASP A 427 -24.90 -35.25 15.56
C ASP A 427 -25.15 -34.95 17.05
N ASP A 428 -26.38 -34.54 17.38
CA ASP A 428 -27.18 -35.22 18.42
C ASP A 428 -28.63 -34.67 18.40
N GLU A 429 -29.58 -35.55 18.07
CA GLU A 429 -30.99 -35.39 18.45
C GLU A 429 -31.18 -36.03 19.84
N PRO A 430 -32.06 -35.49 20.71
CA PRO A 430 -33.38 -36.11 20.75
C PRO A 430 -34.57 -35.16 21.00
N VAL A 431 -35.58 -35.36 20.15
CA VAL A 431 -37.04 -35.42 20.31
C VAL A 431 -37.80 -34.79 21.52
N HIS A 432 -38.95 -34.18 21.13
CA HIS A 432 -40.28 -34.05 21.77
C HIS A 432 -40.66 -32.72 22.46
N HIS A 433 -41.54 -31.92 21.84
CA HIS A 433 -43.00 -32.09 21.99
C HIS A 433 -43.85 -31.20 21.07
N SER A 434 -44.89 -31.84 20.55
CA SER A 434 -46.05 -31.39 19.79
C SER A 434 -46.91 -30.27 20.38
N ARG A 435 -47.49 -29.42 19.51
CA ARG A 435 -48.94 -29.08 19.38
C ARG A 435 -49.12 -28.04 18.26
N HIS A 436 -49.70 -28.37 17.11
CA HIS A 436 -51.12 -28.51 16.77
C HIS A 436 -51.81 -27.19 16.35
N SER A 437 -52.64 -27.32 15.31
CA SER A 437 -53.59 -26.36 14.70
C SER A 437 -53.03 -25.57 13.51
N GLY A 438 -53.48 -25.73 12.27
CA GLY A 438 -54.59 -26.50 11.71
C GLY A 438 -55.10 -25.83 10.44
N GLY A 439 -55.36 -26.62 9.38
CA GLY A 439 -56.24 -26.30 8.24
C GLY A 439 -55.82 -25.15 7.31
N GLY A 440 -55.92 -25.23 5.99
CA GLY A 440 -56.67 -26.14 5.16
C GLY A 440 -56.34 -25.89 3.69
N ASP A 441 -56.67 -26.91 2.93
CA ASP A 441 -56.27 -27.20 1.57
C ASP A 441 -57.35 -26.72 0.57
N ARG A 442 -56.97 -26.71 -0.72
CA ARG A 442 -57.82 -26.87 -1.93
C ARG A 442 -58.38 -25.67 -2.75
N HIS A 443 -57.69 -25.48 -3.88
CA HIS A 443 -58.09 -25.83 -5.27
C HIS A 443 -59.18 -25.06 -6.07
N TYR A 444 -58.72 -24.54 -7.23
CA TYR A 444 -59.26 -24.53 -8.63
C TYR A 444 -60.63 -23.96 -9.03
N TYR A 445 -60.58 -23.06 -10.03
CA TYR A 445 -61.42 -22.98 -11.26
C TYR A 445 -60.72 -21.97 -12.22
N ARG A 446 -60.11 -22.31 -13.36
CA ARG A 446 -60.55 -22.75 -14.71
C ARG A 446 -61.44 -21.76 -15.51
N GLY A 447 -60.89 -21.30 -16.64
CA GLY A 447 -61.58 -20.93 -17.91
C GLY A 447 -61.65 -19.42 -18.17
N GLY A 448 -61.31 -18.85 -19.33
CA GLY A 448 -60.89 -19.36 -20.63
C GLY A 448 -61.34 -18.40 -21.75
N GLY A 449 -60.45 -18.10 -22.70
CA GLY A 449 -60.81 -17.82 -24.12
C GLY A 449 -61.00 -16.37 -24.59
N GLY A 450 -60.41 -16.05 -25.75
CA GLY A 450 -60.91 -15.00 -26.66
C GLY A 450 -59.83 -14.11 -27.29
N GLY A 451 -59.46 -14.38 -28.54
CA GLY A 451 -58.48 -13.64 -29.35
C GLY A 451 -58.98 -12.31 -29.99
N PRO A 452 -58.23 -11.76 -30.96
CA PRO A 452 -58.09 -10.31 -31.19
C PRO A 452 -58.97 -9.74 -32.33
N GLY A 453 -59.12 -8.41 -32.37
CA GLY A 453 -59.82 -7.70 -33.45
C GLY A 453 -59.39 -6.23 -33.53
N ALA A 454 -59.14 -5.77 -34.75
CA ALA A 454 -58.46 -4.54 -35.11
C ALA A 454 -59.42 -3.37 -35.45
N LEU A 455 -58.81 -2.21 -35.74
CA LEU A 455 -59.26 -1.18 -36.70
C LEU A 455 -60.56 -0.40 -36.41
N PHE A 456 -60.44 0.91 -36.17
CA PHE A 456 -60.73 1.99 -37.15
C PHE A 456 -60.81 3.35 -36.44
N GLY A 457 -60.19 4.37 -37.05
CA GLY A 457 -60.31 5.75 -36.63
C GLY A 457 -61.59 6.43 -37.12
N HIS A 458 -61.89 7.59 -36.52
CA HIS A 458 -62.60 8.66 -37.21
C HIS A 458 -62.21 10.04 -36.67
N MET A 459 -61.88 10.91 -37.63
CA MET A 459 -61.80 12.36 -37.54
C MET A 459 -63.17 12.98 -37.23
N MET A 460 -63.14 14.14 -36.55
CA MET A 460 -63.99 15.34 -36.68
C MET A 460 -63.69 16.19 -35.44
N GLY A 461 -63.41 17.49 -35.44
CA GLY A 461 -63.37 18.52 -36.47
C GLY A 461 -63.35 19.88 -35.75
N GLY A 462 -62.61 20.84 -36.30
CA GLY A 462 -63.06 22.22 -36.49
C GLY A 462 -63.05 23.24 -35.34
N LEU A 463 -62.15 24.23 -35.51
CA LEU A 463 -62.36 25.69 -35.39
C LEU A 463 -62.74 26.30 -34.03
N PHE A 464 -61.90 27.21 -33.52
CA PHE A 464 -61.98 28.66 -33.80
C PHE A 464 -60.77 29.38 -33.18
N GLY A 465 -60.14 30.28 -33.94
CA GLY A 465 -59.13 31.22 -33.44
C GLY A 465 -59.70 32.62 -33.29
N ARG A 466 -59.03 33.46 -32.49
CA ARG A 466 -58.57 34.81 -32.88
C ARG A 466 -57.98 35.58 -31.70
N ARG A 467 -56.88 36.26 -32.03
CA ARG A 467 -56.23 37.45 -31.44
C ARG A 467 -55.31 37.24 -30.26
#